data_AF-A0A7C4VM39-F1
#
_entry.id   AF-A0A7C4VM39-F1
#
_cell.length_a   1.000
_cell.length_b   1.000
_cell.length_c   1.000
_cell.angle_alpha   90.00
_cell.angle_beta   90.00
_cell.angle_gamma   90.00
#
_symmetry.space_group_name_H-M   'P 1'
#
loop_
_entity.id
_entity.type
_entity.pdbx_description
1 polymer ?
#
loop_
_entity_poly.entity_id
_entity_poly.type
_entity_poly.pdbx_seq_one_letter_code
_entity_poly.pdbx_strand_id
1 'polypeptide(L)' 'MSDVIENTVQISETTIKPEDIHLPPNSYWPIVLAFGFSCILGGLALNIALTIVGVVVTLVSAIGWVIEPVHAEADHH' A
#
# COMPACT_ATOMS: atom_id res chain seq x y z
N MET A 1 37.44 17.24 -26.14
CA MET A 1 36.12 17.92 -26.11
C MET A 1 35.01 16.89 -26.21
N SER A 2 35.10 15.93 -27.15
CA SER A 2 34.26 14.72 -27.24
C SER A 2 34.21 13.90 -25.95
N ASP A 3 35.35 13.72 -25.28
CA ASP A 3 35.48 12.81 -24.14
C ASP A 3 34.72 13.30 -22.89
N VAL A 4 34.55 14.63 -22.78
CA VAL A 4 33.71 15.25 -21.74
C VAL A 4 32.24 14.96 -22.00
N ILE A 5 31.84 14.98 -23.28
CA ILE A 5 30.44 14.73 -23.69
C ILE A 5 30.11 13.24 -23.55
N GLU A 6 31.04 12.37 -23.93
CA GLU A 6 30.93 10.92 -23.77
C GLU A 6 30.82 10.54 -22.29
N ASN A 7 31.64 11.13 -21.41
CA ASN A 7 31.50 10.94 -19.97
C ASN A 7 30.16 11.46 -19.43
N THR A 8 29.67 12.63 -19.88
CA THR A 8 28.36 13.17 -19.45
C THR A 8 27.15 12.34 -19.91
N VAL A 9 27.25 11.67 -21.06
CA VAL A 9 26.21 10.74 -21.55
C VAL A 9 26.24 9.45 -20.72
N GLN A 10 27.43 8.95 -20.36
CA GLN A 10 27.58 7.73 -19.54
C GLN A 10 27.05 7.89 -18.10
N ILE A 11 27.17 9.06 -17.47
CA ILE A 11 26.58 9.31 -16.14
C ILE A 11 25.04 9.38 -16.16
N SER A 12 24.44 9.71 -17.31
CA SER A 12 22.98 9.70 -17.47
C SER A 12 22.43 8.28 -17.68
N GLU A 13 23.27 7.34 -18.12
CA GLU A 13 22.94 5.94 -18.37
C GLU A 13 23.51 4.99 -17.29
N THR A 14 23.82 5.52 -16.10
CA THR A 14 23.82 4.70 -14.87
C THR A 14 22.38 4.25 -14.64
N THR A 15 22.12 3.14 -15.31
CA THR A 15 20.91 2.34 -15.37
C THR A 15 20.35 2.17 -13.96
N ILE A 16 19.32 2.96 -13.62
CA ILE A 16 18.38 2.57 -12.57
C ILE A 16 17.68 1.34 -13.14
N LYS A 17 18.18 0.16 -12.79
CA LYS A 17 17.51 -1.07 -13.14
C LYS A 17 16.14 -1.02 -12.50
N PRO A 18 15.04 -1.36 -13.19
CA PRO A 18 13.72 -1.38 -12.56
C PRO A 18 13.68 -2.34 -11.35
N GLU A 19 14.59 -3.31 -11.27
CA GLU A 19 14.79 -4.18 -10.10
C GLU A 19 15.41 -3.49 -8.87
N ASP A 20 16.10 -2.35 -9.03
CA ASP A 20 16.59 -1.49 -7.93
C ASP A 20 15.52 -0.51 -7.44
N ILE A 21 14.39 -0.38 -8.16
CA ILE A 21 13.24 0.40 -7.72
C ILE A 21 12.43 -0.48 -6.76
N HIS A 22 12.80 -0.43 -5.48
CA HIS A 22 11.96 -0.96 -4.41
C HIS A 22 10.68 -0.11 -4.32
N LEU A 23 9.61 -0.57 -4.97
CA LEU A 23 8.28 -0.04 -4.73
C LEU A 23 7.84 -0.51 -3.33
N PRO A 24 7.34 0.40 -2.46
CA PRO A 24 6.75 -0.04 -1.21
C PRO A 24 5.65 -1.05 -1.52
N PRO A 25 5.57 -2.16 -0.77
CA PRO A 25 4.54 -3.16 -0.99
C PRO A 25 3.16 -2.54 -0.85
N ASN A 26 2.22 -3.01 -1.65
CA ASN A 26 0.85 -2.52 -1.62
C ASN A 26 0.13 -3.04 -0.37
N SER A 27 -0.39 -2.13 0.47
CA SER A 27 -1.21 -2.50 1.63
C SER A 27 -2.69 -2.55 1.27
N TYR A 28 -3.37 -3.64 1.61
CA TYR A 28 -4.80 -3.84 1.33
C TYR A 28 -5.72 -3.37 2.46
N TRP A 29 -5.19 -3.14 3.67
CA TRP A 29 -6.01 -2.71 4.81
C TRP A 29 -6.69 -1.33 4.68
N PRO A 30 -6.10 -0.29 4.03
CA PRO A 30 -6.76 1.00 3.88
C PRO A 30 -8.12 0.91 3.18
N ILE A 31 -8.26 0.06 2.16
CA ILE A 31 -9.51 -0.07 1.40
C ILE A 31 -10.58 -0.81 2.22
N VAL A 32 -10.18 -1.83 2.99
CA VAL A 32 -11.09 -2.57 3.89
C VAL A 32 -11.61 -1.66 5.01
N LEU A 33 -10.74 -0.78 5.54
CA LEU A 33 -11.11 0.19 6.55
C LEU A 33 -12.13 1.20 6.01
N ALA A 34 -11.92 1.73 4.80
CA ALA A 34 -12.86 2.65 4.15
C ALA A 34 -14.24 1.99 3.91
N PHE A 35 -14.25 0.71 3.53
CA PHE A 35 -15.48 -0.06 3.38
C PHE A 35 -16.23 -0.20 4.72
N GLY A 36 -15.52 -0.53 5.81
CA GLY A 36 -16.09 -0.58 7.16
C GLY A 36 -16.73 0.75 7.58
N PHE A 37 -16.04 1.87 7.37
CA PHE A 37 -16.59 3.21 7.61
C PHE A 37 -17.83 3.51 6.77
N SER A 38 -17.83 3.12 5.49
CA SER A 38 -18.99 3.27 4.61
C SER A 38 -20.19 2.48 5.12
N CYS A 39 -19.97 1.25 5.61
CA CYS A 39 -21.02 0.44 6.24
C CYS A 39 -21.53 1.04 7.56
N ILE A 40 -20.68 1.69 8.37
CA ILE A 40 -21.12 2.40 9.58
C ILE A 40 -22.04 3.56 9.21
N LEU A 41 -21.60 4.41 8.27
CA LEU A 41 -22.37 5.58 7.84
C LEU A 41 -23.69 5.17 7.17
N GLY A 42 -23.65 4.20 6.26
CA GLY A 42 -24.86 3.66 5.62
C GLY A 42 -25.76 2.91 6.59
N GLY A 43 -25.18 2.14 7.51
CA GLY A 43 -25.92 1.40 8.54
C GLY A 43 -26.67 2.31 9.50
N LEU A 44 -26.08 3.44 9.89
CA LEU A 44 -26.74 4.40 10.76
C LEU A 44 -28.04 4.96 10.13
N ALA A 45 -28.09 5.05 8.80
CA ALA A 45 -29.28 5.48 8.06
C ALA A 45 -30.28 4.35 7.77
N LEU A 46 -29.82 3.10 7.62
CA LEU A 46 -30.63 1.99 7.12
C LEU A 46 -31.03 0.97 8.21
N ASN A 47 -30.06 0.49 8.99
CA ASN A 47 -30.27 -0.58 9.97
C ASN A 47 -29.09 -0.67 10.95
N ILE A 48 -29.38 -0.68 12.26
CA ILE A 48 -28.37 -0.79 13.31
C ILE A 48 -27.51 -2.06 13.21
N ALA A 49 -28.06 -3.18 12.69
CA ALA A 49 -27.31 -4.40 12.48
C ALA A 49 -26.17 -4.20 11.46
N LEU A 50 -26.42 -3.42 10.39
CA LEU A 50 -25.40 -3.08 9.40
C LEU A 50 -24.31 -2.19 10.01
N THR A 51 -24.68 -1.27 10.92
CA THR A 51 -23.72 -0.47 11.69
C THR A 51 -22.79 -1.34 12.52
N ILE A 52 -23.34 -2.33 13.24
CA ILE A 52 -22.55 -3.25 14.07
C ILE A 52 -21.55 -4.02 13.19
N VAL A 53 -21.99 -4.54 12.05
CA VAL A 53 -21.10 -5.20 11.09
C VAL A 53 -19.99 -4.25 10.62
N GLY A 54 -20.34 -3.01 10.28
CA GLY A 54 -19.37 -1.98 9.89
C GLY A 54 -18.33 -1.69 10.97
N VAL A 55 -18.74 -1.60 12.24
CA VAL A 55 -17.83 -1.40 13.38
C VAL A 55 -16.85 -2.56 13.51
N VAL A 56 -17.33 -3.81 13.43
CA VAL A 56 -16.47 -5.00 13.50
C VAL A 56 -15.44 -5.00 12.37
N VAL A 57 -15.86 -4.74 11.14
CA VAL A 57 -14.96 -4.67 9.97
C VAL A 57 -13.91 -3.58 10.15
N THR A 58 -14.31 -2.39 10.59
CA THR A 58 -13.38 -1.27 10.83
C THR A 58 -12.34 -1.62 11.89
N LEU A 59 -12.73 -2.26 13.00
CA LEU A 59 -11.81 -2.66 14.07
C LEU A 59 -10.81 -3.73 13.59
N VAL A 60 -11.30 -4.78 12.93
CA VAL A 60 -10.44 -5.83 12.36
C VAL A 60 -9.48 -5.24 11.36
N SER A 61 -9.95 -4.32 10.51
CA SER A 61 -9.11 -3.68 9.51
C SER A 61 -8.04 -2.79 10.13
N ALA A 62 -8.37 -2.03 11.17
CA ALA A 62 -7.40 -1.19 11.87
C ALA A 62 -6.34 -2.04 12.56
N ILE A 63 -6.74 -3.12 13.24
CA ILE A 63 -5.81 -4.06 13.88
C ILE A 63 -4.91 -4.70 12.83
N GLY A 64 -5.51 -5.23 11.75
CA GLY A 64 -4.80 -5.83 10.61
C GLY A 64 -3.77 -4.90 10.00
N TRP A 65 -4.12 -3.63 9.84
CA TRP A 65 -3.21 -2.62 9.30
C TRP A 65 -2.05 -2.32 10.23
N VAL A 66 -2.29 -2.30 11.55
CA VAL A 66 -1.24 -2.07 12.55
C VAL A 66 -0.27 -3.24 12.64
N ILE A 67 -0.73 -4.48 12.41
CA ILE A 67 0.10 -5.68 12.50
C ILE A 67 0.74 -6.08 11.16
N GLU A 68 0.33 -5.49 10.03
CA GLU A 68 0.88 -5.82 8.71
C GLU A 68 2.39 -5.49 8.66
N PRO A 69 3.26 -6.48 8.38
CA PRO A 69 4.67 -6.21 8.19
C PRO A 69 4.88 -5.45 6.87
N VAL A 70 5.62 -4.34 6.91
CA VAL A 70 6.00 -3.53 5.72
C VAL A 70 6.94 -4.28 4.77
N HIS A 71 7.31 -5.53 5.10
CA HIS A 71 8.25 -6.33 4.35
C HIS A 71 7.47 -7.37 3.54
N ALA A 72 7.51 -7.27 2.23
CA ALA A 72 7.29 -8.44 1.39
C ALA A 72 8.38 -9.44 1.75
N GLU A 73 7.99 -10.62 2.21
CA GLU A 73 8.89 -11.77 2.24
C GLU A 73 9.38 -12.03 0.82
N ALA A 74 10.56 -11.51 0.49
CA ALA A 74 11.35 -11.98 -0.62
C ALA A 74 11.85 -13.38 -0.23
N ASP A 75 10.97 -14.36 -0.36
CA ASP A 75 11.27 -15.78 -0.28
C ASP A 75 12.22 -16.12 -1.44
N HIS A 76 13.52 -16.00 -1.18
CA HIS A 76 14.58 -16.55 -2.01
C HIS A 76 15.10 -17.82 -1.32
N HIS A 77 14.57 -18.97 -1.74
CA HIS A 77 15.27 -20.26 -1.67
C HIS A 77 16.54 -20.23 -2.53
#